data_AF-A0A257RA66-F1
#
_entry.id   AF-A0A257RA66-F1
#
_cell.length_a   1.000
_cell.length_b   1.000
_cell.length_c   1.000
_cell.angle_alpha   90.00
_cell.angle_beta   90.00
_cell.angle_gamma   90.00
#
_symmetry.space_group_name_H-M   'P 1'
#
loop_
_entity.id
_entity.type
_entity.pdbx_description
1 polymer ?
#
loop_
_entity_poly.entity_id
_entity_poly.type
_entity_poly.pdbx_seq_one_letter_code
_entity_poly.pdbx_strand_id
1 'polypeptide(L)'
;MAAAIPRAVAADGTELHLVPLSPPRLPRVQKRDLEQAWEAAHSAARAGAEGPRRGFRFAGGPDVVLRDRDARVWASSVDRIADLSTAHGISVCLRLLGLVALLAQGGWAARFVRLDQGSAELDGALLGAAARTVLTDTGALDENALRAQLLPCQSEEQPPCRARS
;
A
#
# COMPACT_ATOMS: atom_id res chain seq x y z
N MET A 1 1.67 23.69 -5.48
CA MET A 1 0.47 22.95 -5.92
C MET A 1 0.95 21.81 -6.80
N ALA A 2 0.76 20.55 -6.39
CA ALA A 2 1.09 19.42 -7.25
C ALA A 2 0.08 19.39 -8.42
N ALA A 3 0.56 19.20 -9.65
CA ALA A 3 -0.31 19.08 -10.80
C ALA A 3 -1.17 17.81 -10.68
N ALA A 4 -2.45 17.92 -10.99
CA ALA A 4 -3.35 16.78 -11.05
C ALA A 4 -2.89 15.82 -12.15
N ILE A 5 -2.86 14.53 -11.84
CA ILE A 5 -2.50 13.46 -12.75
C ILE A 5 -3.68 13.23 -13.70
N PRO A 6 -3.48 13.35 -15.02
CA PRO A 6 -4.56 13.20 -15.99
C PRO A 6 -5.05 11.75 -16.04
N ARG A 7 -6.31 11.60 -16.43
CA ARG A 7 -6.99 10.31 -16.57
C ARG A 7 -7.33 10.07 -18.03
N ALA A 8 -7.18 8.83 -18.48
CA ALA A 8 -7.62 8.37 -19.79
C ALA A 8 -8.51 7.14 -19.61
N VAL A 9 -9.49 6.96 -20.49
CA VAL A 9 -10.33 5.75 -20.49
C VAL A 9 -9.90 4.88 -21.65
N ALA A 10 -9.50 3.65 -21.35
CA ALA A 10 -9.16 2.65 -22.36
C ALA A 10 -10.43 2.10 -23.04
N ALA A 11 -10.28 1.48 -24.21
CA ALA A 11 -11.39 0.95 -24.99
C ALA A 11 -12.21 -0.13 -24.25
N ASP A 12 -11.62 -0.79 -23.25
CA ASP A 12 -12.27 -1.78 -22.39
C ASP A 12 -12.98 -1.17 -21.17
N GLY A 13 -13.06 0.17 -21.09
CA GLY A 13 -13.64 0.91 -19.98
C GLY A 13 -12.74 1.07 -18.75
N THR A 14 -11.47 0.66 -18.83
CA THR A 14 -10.51 0.85 -17.73
C THR A 14 -10.07 2.31 -17.63
N GLU A 15 -10.19 2.91 -16.44
CA GLU A 15 -9.68 4.26 -16.16
C GLU A 15 -8.17 4.20 -15.82
N LEU A 16 -7.34 4.82 -16.64
CA LEU A 16 -5.89 4.87 -16.50
C LEU A 16 -5.44 6.23 -16.00
N HIS A 17 -4.73 6.25 -14.88
CA HIS A 17 -4.02 7.44 -14.39
C HIS A 17 -2.68 7.56 -15.11
N LEU A 18 -2.46 8.66 -15.83
CA LEU A 18 -1.26 8.91 -16.63
C LEU A 18 -0.18 9.60 -15.78
N VAL A 19 0.60 8.81 -15.06
CA VAL A 19 1.57 9.28 -14.07
C VAL A 19 2.84 9.77 -14.77
N PRO A 20 3.21 11.07 -14.66
CA PRO A 20 4.38 11.63 -15.34
C PRO A 20 5.73 11.25 -14.68
N LEU A 21 5.69 10.43 -13.63
CA LEU A 21 6.85 9.98 -12.86
C LEU A 21 7.05 8.48 -13.08
N SER A 22 8.28 8.00 -12.91
CA SER A 22 8.52 6.57 -12.72
C SER A 22 8.14 6.15 -11.29
N PRO A 23 7.76 4.89 -11.03
CA PRO A 23 7.35 4.49 -9.69
C PRO A 23 8.38 4.74 -8.57
N PRO A 24 9.70 4.55 -8.76
CA PRO A 24 10.70 4.88 -7.74
C PRO A 24 10.76 6.37 -7.37
N ARG A 25 10.28 7.25 -8.26
CA ARG A 25 10.23 8.71 -8.06
C ARG A 25 8.96 9.18 -7.36
N LEU A 26 8.00 8.30 -7.10
CA LEU A 26 6.82 8.64 -6.30
C LEU A 26 7.24 9.03 -4.88
N PRO A 27 6.54 10.01 -4.26
CA PRO A 27 6.87 10.46 -2.92
C PRO A 27 6.74 9.31 -1.92
N ARG A 28 7.60 9.30 -0.89
CA ARG A 28 7.34 8.49 0.31
C ARG A 28 6.06 9.00 0.99
N VAL A 29 5.43 8.13 1.76
CA VAL A 29 4.17 8.44 2.47
C VAL A 29 4.41 8.35 3.98
N GLN A 30 3.42 8.75 4.77
CA GLN A 30 3.45 8.55 6.21
C GLN A 30 2.88 7.19 6.57
N LYS A 31 3.31 6.64 7.71
CA LYS A 31 2.72 5.43 8.30
C LYS A 31 1.20 5.57 8.43
N ARG A 32 0.75 6.74 8.90
CA ARG A 32 -0.66 7.04 9.12
C ARG A 32 -1.51 6.97 7.85
N ASP A 33 -0.94 7.32 6.70
CA ASP A 33 -1.64 7.24 5.43
C ASP A 33 -1.93 5.77 5.09
N LEU A 34 -0.97 4.88 5.33
CA LEU A 34 -1.14 3.44 5.10
C LEU A 34 -2.06 2.78 6.14
N GLU A 35 -2.04 3.22 7.40
CA GLU A 35 -3.01 2.78 8.42
C GLU A 35 -4.44 3.10 7.98
N GLN A 36 -4.72 4.35 7.61
CA GLN A 36 -6.04 4.77 7.15
C GLN A 36 -6.46 4.03 5.87
N ALA A 37 -5.51 3.84 4.95
CA ALA A 37 -5.76 3.14 3.70
C ALA A 37 -6.07 1.66 3.92
N TRP A 38 -5.33 0.99 4.82
CA TRP A 38 -5.60 -0.39 5.23
C TRP A 38 -7.00 -0.52 5.83
N GLU A 39 -7.32 0.29 6.84
CA GLU A 39 -8.63 0.21 7.52
C GLU A 39 -9.80 0.43 6.56
N ALA A 40 -9.71 1.48 5.73
CA ALA A 40 -10.75 1.79 4.75
C ALA A 40 -10.92 0.68 3.70
N ALA A 41 -9.82 0.19 3.14
CA ALA A 41 -9.84 -0.86 2.13
C ALA A 41 -10.29 -2.21 2.69
N HIS A 42 -9.78 -2.60 3.85
CA HIS A 42 -10.12 -3.85 4.52
C HIS A 42 -11.60 -3.87 4.90
N SER A 43 -12.12 -2.78 5.48
CA SER A 43 -13.55 -2.65 5.77
C SER A 43 -14.42 -2.74 4.51
N ALA A 44 -14.03 -2.06 3.42
CA ALA A 44 -14.79 -2.09 2.17
C ALA A 44 -14.79 -3.48 1.50
N ALA A 45 -13.63 -4.16 1.50
CA ALA A 45 -13.51 -5.51 0.95
C ALA A 45 -14.37 -6.52 1.73
N ARG A 46 -14.36 -6.45 3.08
CA ARG A 46 -15.21 -7.30 3.94
C ARG A 46 -16.70 -7.06 3.74
N ALA A 47 -17.10 -5.81 3.49
CA ALA A 47 -18.48 -5.48 3.15
C ALA A 47 -18.89 -5.96 1.74
N GLY A 48 -17.99 -6.61 1.00
CA GLY A 48 -18.26 -7.12 -0.35
C GLY A 48 -18.38 -6.01 -1.39
N ALA A 49 -17.81 -4.83 -1.14
CA ALA A 49 -17.85 -3.71 -2.07
C ALA A 49 -17.22 -4.06 -3.44
N GLU A 50 -17.50 -3.22 -4.44
CA GLU A 50 -16.90 -3.32 -5.76
C GLU A 50 -16.22 -2.01 -6.13
N GLY A 51 -15.12 -2.11 -6.88
CA GLY A 51 -14.39 -0.97 -7.42
C GLY A 51 -14.37 -0.99 -8.95
N PRO A 52 -14.38 0.18 -9.62
CA PRO A 52 -14.25 0.27 -11.07
C PRO A 52 -12.91 -0.25 -11.56
N ARG A 53 -12.85 -0.62 -12.84
CA ARG A 53 -11.60 -1.01 -13.51
C ARG A 53 -10.68 0.20 -13.59
N ARG A 54 -9.49 0.08 -12.98
CA ARG A 54 -8.51 1.16 -12.93
C ARG A 54 -7.10 0.64 -13.19
N GLY A 55 -6.21 1.55 -13.59
CA GLY A 55 -4.80 1.28 -13.73
C GLY A 55 -3.95 2.55 -13.69
N PHE A 56 -2.63 2.34 -13.69
CA PHE A 56 -1.62 3.39 -13.65
C PHE A 56 -0.69 3.20 -14.84
N ARG A 57 -0.52 4.24 -15.65
CA ARG A 57 0.44 4.28 -16.74
C ARG A 57 1.58 5.22 -16.35
N PHE A 58 2.75 4.65 -16.08
CA PHE A 58 3.91 5.42 -15.62
C PHE A 58 4.77 5.91 -16.79
N ALA A 59 5.38 7.08 -16.64
CA ALA A 59 6.36 7.58 -17.60
C ALA A 59 7.60 6.65 -17.63
N GLY A 60 7.81 5.97 -18.76
CA GLY A 60 8.94 5.06 -18.96
C GLY A 60 8.89 3.77 -18.14
N GLY A 61 7.74 3.44 -17.55
CA GLY A 61 7.51 2.21 -16.78
C GLY A 61 6.37 1.37 -17.36
N PRO A 62 6.18 0.14 -16.86
CA PRO A 62 5.07 -0.71 -17.30
C PRO A 62 3.71 -0.15 -16.86
N ASP A 63 2.68 -0.43 -17.64
CA ASP A 63 1.29 -0.21 -17.24
C ASP A 63 0.91 -1.19 -16.12
N VAL A 64 0.36 -0.66 -15.02
CA VAL A 64 -0.17 -1.45 -13.91
C VAL A 64 -1.70 -1.44 -14.01
N VAL A 65 -2.31 -2.58 -14.32
CA VAL A 65 -3.77 -2.71 -14.43
C VAL A 65 -4.33 -3.53 -13.26
N LEU A 66 -5.31 -2.98 -12.55
CA LEU A 66 -5.96 -3.63 -11.42
C LEU A 66 -7.04 -4.60 -11.93
N ARG A 67 -6.61 -5.83 -12.23
CA ARG A 67 -7.49 -6.89 -12.75
C ARG A 67 -8.31 -7.57 -11.65
N ASP A 68 -7.69 -7.74 -10.49
CA ASP A 68 -8.28 -8.42 -9.34
C ASP A 68 -9.39 -7.57 -8.69
N ARG A 69 -10.45 -8.22 -8.20
CA ARG A 69 -11.62 -7.55 -7.60
C ARG A 69 -11.21 -6.80 -6.34
N ASP A 70 -10.40 -7.41 -5.48
CA ASP A 70 -9.98 -6.80 -4.22
C ASP A 70 -9.07 -5.61 -4.53
N ALA A 71 -8.10 -5.74 -5.43
CA ALA A 71 -7.26 -4.62 -5.85
C ALA A 71 -8.07 -3.38 -6.30
N ARG A 72 -9.19 -3.58 -7.01
CA ARG A 72 -10.09 -2.47 -7.41
C ARG A 72 -10.80 -1.83 -6.22
N VAL A 73 -11.30 -2.63 -5.27
CA VAL A 73 -11.95 -2.13 -4.05
C VAL A 73 -10.98 -1.33 -3.20
N TRP A 74 -9.75 -1.81 -3.11
CA TRP A 74 -8.70 -1.17 -2.32
C TRP A 74 -8.30 0.16 -2.94
N ALA A 75 -8.04 0.19 -4.25
CA ALA A 75 -7.77 1.44 -4.95
C ALA A 75 -8.92 2.45 -4.84
N SER A 76 -10.17 1.99 -4.89
CA SER A 76 -11.35 2.86 -4.69
C SER A 76 -11.43 3.44 -3.29
N SER A 77 -10.99 2.68 -2.28
CA SER A 77 -10.96 3.14 -0.89
C SER A 77 -9.85 4.17 -0.70
N VAL A 78 -8.68 3.93 -1.29
CA VAL A 78 -7.56 4.89 -1.31
C VAL A 78 -7.94 6.18 -2.03
N ASP A 79 -8.63 6.11 -3.16
CA ASP A 79 -9.06 7.29 -3.91
C ASP A 79 -9.90 8.25 -3.07
N ARG A 80 -10.78 7.71 -2.21
CA ARG A 80 -11.63 8.54 -1.33
C ARG A 80 -10.86 9.26 -0.22
N ILE A 81 -9.73 8.71 0.22
CA ILE A 81 -8.98 9.25 1.37
C ILE A 81 -7.72 10.03 0.98
N ALA A 82 -7.08 9.67 -0.14
CA ALA A 82 -5.77 10.17 -0.54
C ALA A 82 -5.72 10.70 -1.99
N ASP A 83 -6.82 10.60 -2.73
CA ASP A 83 -7.00 11.09 -4.10
C ASP A 83 -5.96 10.54 -5.11
N LEU A 84 -6.39 9.58 -5.94
CA LEU A 84 -5.53 8.98 -6.98
C LEU A 84 -5.23 9.93 -8.14
N SER A 85 -5.79 11.15 -8.16
CA SER A 85 -5.32 12.21 -9.05
C SER A 85 -4.01 12.85 -8.57
N THR A 86 -3.46 12.45 -7.42
CA THR A 86 -2.20 12.97 -6.90
C THR A 86 -1.10 11.92 -6.87
N ALA A 87 0.16 12.35 -7.01
CA ALA A 87 1.32 11.45 -6.86
C ALA A 87 1.37 10.80 -5.46
N HIS A 88 0.86 11.52 -4.44
CA HIS A 88 0.75 11.00 -3.09
C HIS A 88 -0.29 9.87 -2.99
N GLY A 89 -1.52 10.07 -3.48
CA GLY A 89 -2.55 9.04 -3.46
C GLY A 89 -2.17 7.78 -4.25
N ILE A 90 -1.55 7.94 -5.43
CA ILE A 90 -1.00 6.81 -6.19
C ILE A 90 0.09 6.08 -5.40
N SER A 91 0.96 6.84 -4.72
CA SER A 91 2.01 6.28 -3.87
C SER A 91 1.45 5.46 -2.70
N VAL A 92 0.43 5.96 -2.02
CA VAL A 92 -0.31 5.24 -0.97
C VAL A 92 -0.91 3.95 -1.54
N CYS A 93 -1.57 4.04 -2.70
CA CYS A 93 -2.23 2.91 -3.33
C CYS A 93 -1.26 1.79 -3.69
N LEU A 94 -0.15 2.11 -4.37
CA LEU A 94 0.83 1.10 -4.77
C LEU A 94 1.50 0.43 -3.58
N ARG A 95 1.85 1.20 -2.54
CA ARG A 95 2.45 0.65 -1.31
C ARG A 95 1.48 -0.27 -0.58
N LEU A 96 0.22 0.11 -0.48
CA LEU A 96 -0.81 -0.74 0.12
C LEU A 96 -1.00 -2.03 -0.68
N LEU A 97 -1.20 -1.95 -1.99
CA LEU A 97 -1.38 -3.13 -2.85
C LEU A 97 -0.15 -4.05 -2.84
N GLY A 98 1.06 -3.47 -2.88
CA GLY A 98 2.30 -4.21 -2.75
C GLY A 98 2.40 -4.94 -1.42
N LEU A 99 1.94 -4.32 -0.33
CA LEU A 99 1.93 -4.93 0.99
C LEU A 99 0.98 -6.13 1.03
N VAL A 100 -0.22 -6.00 0.47
CA VAL A 100 -1.18 -7.11 0.36
C VAL A 100 -0.61 -8.26 -0.44
N ALA A 101 0.02 -7.96 -1.57
CA ALA A 101 0.62 -8.97 -2.42
C ALA A 101 1.71 -9.75 -1.67
N LEU A 102 2.52 -9.07 -0.85
CA LEU A 102 3.52 -9.72 0.01
C LEU A 102 2.88 -10.56 1.12
N LEU A 103 1.81 -10.08 1.75
CA LEU A 103 1.09 -10.82 2.78
C LEU A 103 0.40 -12.07 2.22
N ALA A 104 -0.20 -11.96 1.03
CA ALA A 104 -0.88 -13.06 0.34
C ALA A 104 0.07 -14.20 -0.04
N GLN A 105 1.36 -13.93 -0.22
CA GLN A 105 2.38 -14.96 -0.46
C GLN A 105 2.69 -15.80 0.79
N GLY A 106 2.18 -15.43 1.97
CA GLY A 106 2.21 -16.28 3.17
C GLY A 106 3.58 -16.52 3.79
N GLY A 107 4.58 -15.71 3.43
CA GLY A 107 5.97 -15.89 3.88
C GLY A 107 6.28 -15.21 5.20
N TRP A 108 7.49 -14.65 5.30
CA TRP A 108 8.02 -13.98 6.49
C TRP A 108 7.13 -12.85 7.02
N ALA A 109 6.33 -12.21 6.15
CA ALA A 109 5.49 -11.08 6.48
C ALA A 109 4.25 -11.47 7.30
N ALA A 110 3.85 -12.75 7.30
CA ALA A 110 2.69 -13.24 8.05
C ALA A 110 2.80 -12.97 9.56
N ARG A 111 4.02 -12.93 10.12
CA ARG A 111 4.26 -12.64 11.54
C ARG A 111 3.84 -11.23 11.97
N PHE A 112 3.64 -10.32 11.02
CA PHE A 112 3.25 -8.93 11.23
C PHE A 112 1.75 -8.71 11.04
N VAL A 113 0.98 -9.79 10.91
CA VAL A 113 -0.48 -9.74 10.86
C VAL A 113 -1.00 -10.36 12.15
N ARG A 114 -1.79 -9.60 12.89
CA ARG A 114 -2.53 -10.09 14.05
C ARG A 114 -4.00 -10.26 13.64
N LEU A 115 -4.58 -11.39 14.00
CA LEU A 115 -6.01 -11.61 13.86
C LEU A 115 -6.67 -11.30 15.19
N ASP A 116 -7.51 -10.26 15.25
CA ASP A 116 -8.34 -9.94 16.42
C ASP A 116 -9.81 -9.92 16.03
N GLN A 117 -10.68 -10.60 16.77
CA GLN A 117 -12.14 -10.58 16.60
C GLN A 117 -12.65 -10.66 15.14
N GLY A 118 -11.92 -11.38 14.28
CA GLY A 118 -12.25 -11.54 12.87
C GLY A 118 -11.76 -10.42 11.94
N SER A 119 -11.07 -9.39 12.42
CA SER A 119 -10.30 -8.43 11.61
C SER A 119 -8.81 -8.79 11.57
N ALA A 120 -8.14 -8.43 10.48
CA ALA A 120 -6.69 -8.50 10.37
C ALA A 120 -6.09 -7.12 10.66
N GLU A 121 -5.29 -7.02 11.71
CA GLU A 121 -4.52 -5.84 12.06
C GLU A 121 -3.07 -5.99 11.57
N LEU A 122 -2.53 -4.91 11.00
CA LEU A 122 -1.14 -4.88 10.56
C LEU A 122 -0.25 -4.23 11.60
N ASP A 123 0.93 -4.82 11.80
CA ASP A 123 1.97 -4.26 12.66
C ASP A 123 2.41 -2.87 12.18
N GLY A 124 2.52 -1.94 13.13
CA GLY A 124 2.90 -0.56 12.84
C GLY A 124 4.31 -0.41 12.27
N ALA A 125 5.26 -1.28 12.64
CA ALA A 125 6.60 -1.29 12.08
C ALA A 125 6.58 -1.71 10.60
N LEU A 126 5.74 -2.69 10.25
CA LEU A 126 5.54 -3.11 8.85
C LEU A 126 5.00 -1.96 8.00
N LEU A 127 3.95 -1.28 8.48
CA LEU A 127 3.38 -0.11 7.81
C LEU A 127 4.40 1.03 7.70
N GLY A 128 5.15 1.29 8.77
CA GLY A 128 6.21 2.29 8.79
C GLY A 128 7.33 2.00 7.78
N ALA A 129 7.75 0.75 7.66
CA ALA A 129 8.75 0.33 6.68
C ALA A 129 8.20 0.48 5.25
N ALA A 130 6.99 0.01 4.98
CA ALA A 130 6.35 0.13 3.65
C ALA A 130 6.19 1.59 3.21
N ALA A 131 5.90 2.50 4.16
CA ALA A 131 5.76 3.93 3.90
C ALA A 131 7.06 4.57 3.37
N ARG A 132 8.22 4.08 3.82
CA ARG A 132 9.55 4.62 3.49
C ARG A 132 10.26 3.88 2.35
N THR A 133 9.96 2.59 2.15
CA THR A 133 10.55 1.78 1.08
C THR A 133 10.34 2.44 -0.28
N VAL A 134 11.42 2.49 -1.06
CA VAL A 134 11.36 2.96 -2.45
C VAL A 134 10.69 1.87 -3.29
N LEU A 135 9.76 2.27 -4.16
CA LEU A 135 9.09 1.32 -5.06
C LEU A 135 10.07 0.85 -6.14
N THR A 136 9.91 -0.39 -6.59
CA THR A 136 10.64 -0.92 -7.75
C THR A 136 10.22 -0.19 -9.03
N ASP A 137 10.95 -0.38 -10.14
CA ASP A 137 10.57 0.15 -11.45
C ASP A 137 9.19 -0.34 -11.95
N THR A 138 8.72 -1.46 -11.41
CA THR A 138 7.39 -2.03 -11.69
C THR A 138 6.28 -1.50 -10.76
N GLY A 139 6.62 -0.63 -9.80
CA GLY A 139 5.68 -0.09 -8.83
C GLY A 139 5.34 -1.03 -7.67
N ALA A 140 6.11 -2.10 -7.48
CA ALA A 140 5.96 -3.00 -6.34
C ALA A 140 6.81 -2.54 -5.14
N LEU A 141 6.51 -3.10 -3.96
CA LEU A 141 7.42 -3.01 -2.81
C LEU A 141 8.60 -3.97 -3.01
N ASP A 142 9.82 -3.46 -2.85
CA ASP A 142 11.01 -4.32 -2.78
C ASP A 142 11.03 -5.06 -1.45
N GLU A 143 10.85 -6.39 -1.51
CA GLU A 143 10.80 -7.25 -0.33
C GLU A 143 12.10 -7.19 0.48
N ASN A 144 13.26 -7.21 -0.18
CA ASN A 144 14.56 -7.21 0.51
C ASN A 144 14.81 -5.86 1.20
N ALA A 145 14.51 -4.76 0.53
CA ALA A 145 14.63 -3.42 1.10
C ALA A 145 13.63 -3.20 2.26
N LEU A 146 12.43 -3.78 2.17
CA LEU A 146 11.44 -3.75 3.24
C LEU A 146 11.94 -4.52 4.47
N ARG A 147 12.46 -5.75 4.27
CA ARG A 147 13.03 -6.57 5.35
C ARG A 147 14.23 -5.89 6.01
N ALA A 148 15.11 -5.28 5.21
CA ALA A 148 16.26 -4.53 5.70
C ALA A 148 15.87 -3.37 6.64
N GLN A 149 14.69 -2.77 6.45
CA GLN A 149 14.18 -1.70 7.32
C GLN A 149 13.48 -2.18 8.58
N LEU A 150 13.14 -3.46 8.67
CA LEU A 150 12.54 -4.08 9.85
C LEU A 150 13.59 -4.70 10.78
N LEU A 151 14.77 -5.01 10.24
CA LEU A 151 15.93 -5.51 11.00
C LEU A 151 16.48 -4.54 12.08
N PRO A 152 16.39 -3.19 11.97
CA PRO A 152 16.82 -2.28 13.04
C PRO A 152 15.81 -2.11 14.19
N CYS A 153 14.55 -2.55 14.02
CA CYS A 153 13.50 -2.36 15.05
C CYS A 153 13.30 -3.58 15.96
N GLN A 154 14.08 -4.66 15.80
CA GLN A 154 13.98 -5.84 16.67
C GLN A 154 14.58 -5.64 18.07
N SER A 155 14.98 -4.42 18.44
CA SER A 155 15.68 -4.14 19.70
C SER A 155 14.84 -3.44 20.78
N GLU A 156 13.59 -3.04 20.54
CA GLU A 156 12.81 -2.32 21.57
C GLU A 156 11.34 -2.76 21.65
N GLU A 157 11.09 -3.88 22.36
CA GLU A 157 9.86 -4.09 23.13
C GLU A 157 10.20 -4.82 24.47
N GLN A 158 10.08 -4.06 25.57
CA GLN A 158 10.38 -4.24 27.03
C GLN A 158 9.11 -4.68 27.83
N PRO A 159 9.01 -4.77 29.21
CA PRO A 159 9.86 -5.08 30.41
C PRO A 159 9.11 -6.07 31.40
N PRO A 160 9.24 -6.16 32.78
CA PRO A 160 10.19 -5.64 33.78
C PRO A 160 10.84 -6.71 34.69
N CYS A 161 12.04 -6.44 35.22
CA CYS A 161 12.49 -7.11 36.46
C CYS A 161 12.34 -6.16 37.64
N ARG A 162 11.16 -6.22 38.28
CA ARG A 162 11.06 -5.89 39.71
C ARG A 162 11.82 -6.97 40.47
N ALA A 163 12.80 -6.60 41.25
CA ALA A 163 13.21 -7.37 42.42
C ALA A 163 13.10 -6.46 43.64
N ARG A 164 12.16 -6.80 44.51
CA ARG A 164 12.09 -6.35 45.90
C ARG A 164 13.22 -7.04 46.67
N SER A 165 14.01 -6.27 47.42
CA SER A 165 14.42 -6.55 48.80
C SER A 165 15.27 -5.39 49.29
#